data_AF-A0A0G4IQE1-F1
#
_entry.id   AF-A0A0G4IQE1-F1
#
_cell.length_a   1.000
_cell.length_b   1.000
_cell.length_c   1.000
_cell.angle_alpha   90.00
_cell.angle_beta   90.00
_cell.angle_gamma   90.00
#
_symmetry.space_group_name_H-M   'P 1'
#
loop_
_entity.id
_entity.type
_entity.pdbx_description
1 polymer ?
#
loop_
_entity_poly.entity_id
_entity_poly.type
_entity_poly.pdbx_seq_one_letter_code
_entity_poly.pdbx_strand_id
1 'polypeptide(L)'
;MRCDALCVWVALDTYIRYARVWAAITFPMETNGPLAGASVYSPPLTQYIGPQPEDPMDPVLATLIVYQGNICNADTVDADVVRDKAVVVGPNFETACSQEQTYLAFQSKGAAAILSWSYTPGNMVYSHDGSRGARTRALKMLSLEFAYTDDVYNAMVGTANLTVSLLPDPNVWVPAFASAPYQIFLRWLPACMLSSAGIAAMVFGVVHYRRMHEKYMHDVPESAQSLRRWFEYLQPRLGPQHLALIVESVSATTLGVVAFAIGGFFSTPNLPAPAMLFFTTLMSGFGYVSTIMSSIVWSRQLHRALPTSSATSRVASTLRGDYPWATALLCLIPLAIDTFMSVLYAAYFETSLTDTLNSLMFAGLQIMVSGHLIFSVRAYYKEARLVTFAAANDRPVDSALQGVLRRLSRCALGLSVSMLIYVAGLVVMATSPAFFYSPTGWTLTWSCVVMGRALDSIFRVLMFMPRLIWQSGMPTKLQLISNKSGDNNRHYASGKSQE
;
A
#
# COMPACT_ATOMS: atom_id res chain seq x y z
N MET A 1 7.71 23.05 -21.26
CA MET A 1 6.76 22.22 -20.48
C MET A 1 7.29 21.96 -19.06
N ARG A 2 7.56 22.98 -18.25
CA ARG A 2 8.05 22.81 -16.86
C ARG A 2 7.45 23.79 -15.84
N CYS A 3 6.45 24.60 -16.22
CA CYS A 3 5.75 25.50 -15.29
C CYS A 3 4.30 25.08 -15.00
N ASP A 4 3.71 24.21 -15.82
CA ASP A 4 2.26 23.95 -15.74
C ASP A 4 1.87 23.07 -14.54
N ALA A 5 2.71 22.10 -14.17
CA ALA A 5 2.44 21.27 -13.00
C ALA A 5 2.47 22.09 -11.70
N LEU A 6 3.50 22.93 -11.52
CA LEU A 6 3.62 23.77 -10.33
C LEU A 6 2.48 24.80 -10.25
N CYS A 7 2.05 25.38 -11.38
CA CYS A 7 0.91 26.28 -11.43
C CYS A 7 -0.42 25.59 -11.08
N VAL A 8 -0.64 24.33 -11.51
CA VAL A 8 -1.82 23.57 -11.11
C VAL A 8 -1.81 23.29 -9.61
N TRP A 9 -0.66 22.95 -9.03
CA TRP A 9 -0.53 22.69 -7.59
C TRP A 9 -0.71 23.96 -6.73
N VAL A 10 -0.15 25.09 -7.16
CA VAL A 10 -0.35 26.39 -6.50
C VAL A 10 -1.79 26.84 -6.64
N ALA A 11 -2.41 26.67 -7.81
CA ALA A 11 -3.83 26.99 -8.01
C ALA A 11 -4.75 26.08 -7.17
N LEU A 12 -4.40 24.82 -6.94
CA LEU A 12 -5.14 23.89 -6.07
C LEU A 12 -4.98 24.29 -4.59
N ASP A 13 -3.76 24.61 -4.13
CA ASP A 13 -3.51 25.12 -2.77
C ASP A 13 -4.27 26.42 -2.52
N THR A 14 -4.32 27.28 -3.55
CA THR A 14 -5.12 28.51 -3.53
C THR A 14 -6.61 28.17 -3.49
N TYR A 15 -7.13 27.32 -4.37
CA TYR A 15 -8.56 26.98 -4.40
C TYR A 15 -9.06 26.28 -3.12
N ILE A 16 -8.21 25.46 -2.48
CA ILE A 16 -8.51 24.81 -1.20
C ILE A 16 -8.48 25.82 -0.04
N ARG A 17 -7.56 26.80 -0.06
CA ARG A 17 -7.58 27.94 0.89
C ARG A 17 -8.73 28.91 0.65
N TYR A 18 -9.25 28.99 -0.58
CA TYR A 18 -10.33 29.91 -0.99
C TYR A 18 -11.72 29.27 -1.02
N ALA A 19 -11.84 27.94 -0.89
CA ALA A 19 -13.08 27.34 -0.43
C ALA A 19 -13.39 28.05 0.89
N ARG A 20 -14.50 28.79 0.94
CA ARG A 20 -14.89 29.58 2.10
C ARG A 20 -15.00 28.63 3.28
N VAL A 21 -13.91 28.52 4.03
CA VAL A 21 -13.89 27.95 5.36
C VAL A 21 -14.70 28.94 6.18
N TRP A 22 -15.99 28.62 6.33
CA TRP A 22 -16.70 29.09 7.49
C TRP A 22 -15.92 28.51 8.68
N ALA A 23 -15.78 29.28 9.74
CA ALA A 23 -14.97 28.87 10.85
C ALA A 23 -15.95 28.64 11.98
N ALA A 24 -16.59 27.48 11.94
CA ALA A 24 -17.94 27.32 12.46
C ALA A 24 -18.03 26.89 13.94
N ILE A 25 -16.92 26.56 14.59
CA ILE A 25 -16.85 26.64 16.06
C ILE A 25 -16.40 28.06 16.42
N THR A 26 -17.28 28.78 17.11
CA THR A 26 -16.99 30.11 17.63
C THR A 26 -17.28 30.21 19.12
N PHE A 27 -16.63 31.17 19.77
CA PHE A 27 -16.69 31.39 21.21
C PHE A 27 -17.32 32.76 21.50
N PRO A 28 -18.65 32.90 21.33
CA PRO A 28 -19.31 34.21 21.30
C PRO A 28 -19.22 34.98 22.63
N MET A 29 -18.99 34.30 23.75
CA MET A 29 -18.89 34.89 25.08
C MET A 29 -17.45 35.23 25.50
N GLU A 30 -16.46 34.80 24.73
CA GLU A 30 -15.05 34.99 25.07
C GLU A 30 -14.53 36.32 24.52
N THR A 31 -14.17 37.23 25.42
CA THR A 31 -13.68 38.57 25.06
C THR A 31 -12.18 38.75 25.23
N ASN A 32 -11.49 37.85 25.94
CA ASN A 32 -10.05 37.89 26.18
C ASN A 32 -9.41 36.49 26.07
N GLY A 33 -8.10 36.43 25.81
CA GLY A 33 -7.35 35.18 25.73
C GLY A 33 -7.42 34.48 24.36
N PRO A 34 -6.92 33.23 24.25
CA PRO A 34 -6.78 32.52 22.98
C PRO A 34 -8.09 32.25 22.23
N LEU A 35 -9.22 32.25 22.94
CA LEU A 35 -10.55 32.00 22.37
C LEU A 35 -11.26 33.26 21.87
N ALA A 36 -10.77 34.45 22.25
CA ALA A 36 -11.42 35.71 21.92
C ALA A 36 -11.35 36.01 20.43
N GLY A 37 -12.51 36.04 19.77
CA GLY A 37 -12.60 36.18 18.31
C GLY A 37 -12.02 34.99 17.53
N ALA A 38 -11.73 33.88 18.22
CA ALA A 38 -11.26 32.66 17.57
C ALA A 38 -12.42 31.97 16.84
N SER A 39 -12.07 31.35 15.73
CA SER A 39 -12.99 30.69 14.82
C SER A 39 -12.29 29.45 14.30
N VAL A 40 -12.83 28.27 14.56
CA VAL A 40 -12.17 26.99 14.25
C VAL A 40 -12.87 26.31 13.08
N TYR A 41 -12.08 25.85 12.11
CA TYR A 41 -12.57 24.98 11.04
C TYR A 41 -13.02 23.64 11.63
N SER A 42 -14.28 23.29 11.38
CA SER A 42 -14.91 22.09 11.91
C SER A 42 -15.84 21.40 10.89
N PRO A 43 -15.28 20.64 9.94
CA PRO A 43 -16.10 19.86 9.02
C PRO A 43 -16.79 18.70 9.75
N PRO A 44 -17.88 18.16 9.20
CA PRO A 44 -18.41 16.88 9.63
C PRO A 44 -17.34 15.79 9.58
N LEU A 45 -17.35 14.93 10.60
CA LEU A 45 -16.41 13.82 10.74
C LEU A 45 -16.56 12.80 9.59
N THR A 46 -17.80 12.50 9.19
CA THR A 46 -18.11 11.80 7.93
C THR A 46 -19.36 12.40 7.28
N GLN A 47 -19.60 12.09 6.01
CA GLN A 47 -20.86 12.47 5.34
C GLN A 47 -22.06 11.59 5.75
N TYR A 48 -21.86 10.59 6.61
CA TYR A 48 -22.86 9.60 7.00
C TYR A 48 -23.46 9.83 8.38
N ILE A 49 -22.93 10.79 9.13
CA ILE A 49 -23.25 10.98 10.53
C ILE A 49 -23.72 12.42 10.74
N GLY A 50 -24.93 12.57 11.26
CA GLY A 50 -25.47 13.86 11.65
C GLY A 50 -25.68 14.87 10.51
N PRO A 51 -26.01 16.12 10.86
CA PRO A 51 -26.21 17.20 9.90
C PRO A 51 -24.94 17.55 9.11
N GLN A 52 -25.11 18.01 7.88
CA GLN A 52 -24.04 18.43 6.95
C GLN A 52 -24.21 19.91 6.56
N PRO A 53 -23.19 20.56 5.97
CA PRO A 53 -23.20 22.00 5.65
C PRO A 53 -24.35 22.43 4.73
N GLU A 54 -24.81 21.53 3.86
CA GLU A 54 -25.93 21.76 2.95
C GLU A 54 -27.32 21.63 3.59
N ASP A 55 -27.40 21.11 4.81
CA ASP A 55 -28.69 20.95 5.49
C ASP A 55 -29.20 22.28 6.05
N PRO A 56 -30.51 22.55 6.01
CA PRO A 56 -31.09 23.70 6.68
C PRO A 56 -31.04 23.49 8.20
N MET A 57 -30.11 24.18 8.87
CA MET A 57 -29.99 24.15 10.31
C MET A 57 -29.55 25.48 10.91
N ASP A 58 -30.03 25.76 12.12
CA ASP A 58 -29.55 26.88 12.92
C ASP A 58 -28.25 26.49 13.67
N PRO A 59 -27.38 27.45 13.99
CA PRO A 59 -26.21 27.20 14.82
C PRO A 59 -26.60 26.60 16.18
N VAL A 60 -25.89 25.54 16.59
CA VAL A 60 -26.09 24.91 17.89
C VAL A 60 -25.29 25.66 18.95
N LEU A 61 -26.00 26.31 19.87
CA LEU A 61 -25.41 26.93 21.06
C LEU A 61 -25.46 25.95 22.22
N ALA A 62 -24.30 25.55 22.73
CA ALA A 62 -24.20 24.58 23.82
C ALA A 62 -23.02 24.86 24.74
N THR A 63 -23.12 24.39 25.98
CA THR A 63 -21.97 24.36 26.89
C THR A 63 -21.04 23.21 26.49
N LEU A 64 -19.75 23.52 26.37
CA LEU A 64 -18.69 22.57 26.07
C LEU A 64 -18.30 21.78 27.31
N ILE A 65 -18.15 20.46 27.18
CA ILE A 65 -17.58 19.60 28.20
C ILE A 65 -16.55 18.65 27.60
N VAL A 66 -15.59 18.24 28.41
CA VAL A 66 -14.63 17.19 28.06
C VAL A 66 -15.09 15.89 28.68
N TYR A 67 -15.30 14.87 27.87
CA TYR A 67 -15.69 13.55 28.37
C TYR A 67 -14.47 12.64 28.49
N GLN A 68 -14.33 11.95 29.63
CA GLN A 68 -13.18 11.09 29.96
C GLN A 68 -13.53 9.61 30.17
N GLY A 69 -14.70 9.16 29.69
CA GLY A 69 -15.15 7.78 29.82
C GLY A 69 -14.95 6.93 28.56
N ASN A 70 -15.51 5.72 28.57
CA ASN A 70 -15.54 4.85 27.40
C ASN A 70 -16.58 5.36 26.39
N ILE A 71 -16.10 5.95 25.29
CA ILE A 71 -16.95 6.52 24.24
C ILE A 71 -17.55 5.49 23.29
N CYS A 72 -17.14 4.22 23.40
CA CYS A 72 -17.66 3.11 22.60
C CYS A 72 -18.88 2.43 23.23
N ASN A 73 -19.16 2.68 24.52
CA ASN A 73 -20.28 2.07 25.22
C ASN A 73 -21.31 3.12 25.67
N ALA A 74 -22.53 3.03 25.14
CA ALA A 74 -23.62 3.92 25.53
C ALA A 74 -23.96 3.79 27.03
N ASP A 75 -23.79 2.62 27.64
CA ASP A 75 -24.14 2.40 29.05
C ASP A 75 -23.22 3.17 30.00
N THR A 76 -21.98 3.46 29.58
CA THR A 76 -21.03 4.24 30.37
C THR A 76 -21.16 5.75 30.18
N VAL A 77 -21.95 6.19 29.19
CA VAL A 77 -22.26 7.61 28.98
C VAL A 77 -23.47 7.98 29.84
N ASP A 78 -23.24 8.79 30.86
CA ASP A 78 -24.29 9.34 31.72
C ASP A 78 -25.02 10.47 30.99
N ALA A 79 -26.35 10.34 30.87
CA ALA A 79 -27.18 11.32 30.22
C ALA A 79 -27.20 12.65 30.98
N ASP A 80 -27.12 12.63 32.31
CA ASP A 80 -27.16 13.87 33.10
C ASP A 80 -25.88 14.69 32.94
N VAL A 81 -24.79 14.04 32.52
CA VAL A 81 -23.52 14.69 32.21
C VAL A 81 -23.55 15.32 30.83
N VAL A 82 -24.07 14.64 29.81
CA VAL A 82 -23.88 15.02 28.39
C VAL A 82 -25.09 15.67 27.72
N ARG A 83 -26.29 15.56 28.29
CA ARG A 83 -27.53 16.05 27.67
C ARG A 83 -27.45 17.54 27.37
N ASP A 84 -27.82 17.91 26.15
CA ASP A 84 -27.82 19.27 25.58
C ASP A 84 -26.44 19.96 25.57
N LYS A 85 -25.35 19.21 25.77
CA LYS A 85 -23.98 19.73 25.76
C LYS A 85 -23.22 19.35 24.50
N ALA A 86 -22.21 20.16 24.18
CA ALA A 86 -21.20 19.83 23.18
C ALA A 86 -20.07 19.05 23.86
N VAL A 87 -19.80 17.85 23.39
CA VAL A 87 -18.85 16.93 24.03
C VAL A 87 -17.56 16.87 23.22
N VAL A 88 -16.45 17.27 23.82
CA VAL A 88 -15.12 17.03 23.26
C VAL A 88 -14.69 15.61 23.62
N VAL A 89 -14.46 14.80 22.59
CA VAL A 89 -13.76 13.53 22.68
C VAL A 89 -12.32 13.79 22.24
N GLY A 90 -11.45 13.96 23.23
CA GLY A 90 -10.05 14.36 23.06
C GLY A 90 -9.16 13.44 22.21
N PRO A 91 -7.93 13.87 21.91
CA PRO A 91 -7.00 13.22 20.99
C PRO A 91 -6.37 11.93 21.52
N ASN A 92 -6.54 11.63 22.82
CA ASN A 92 -5.97 10.46 23.50
C ASN A 92 -6.93 9.28 23.60
N PHE A 93 -8.10 9.35 22.96
CA PHE A 93 -9.03 8.23 22.98
C PHE A 93 -8.65 7.27 21.86
N GLU A 94 -7.75 6.34 22.18
CA GLU A 94 -7.55 5.10 21.44
C GLU A 94 -8.92 4.39 21.36
N THR A 95 -9.64 4.64 20.27
CA THR A 95 -11.04 4.22 20.13
C THR A 95 -11.09 2.86 19.48
N ALA A 96 -11.38 1.84 20.27
CA ALA A 96 -11.60 0.48 19.79
C ALA A 96 -12.94 0.29 19.03
N CYS A 97 -13.52 1.36 18.47
CA CYS A 97 -14.82 1.32 17.83
C CYS A 97 -14.96 2.34 16.71
N SER A 98 -15.94 2.09 15.86
CA SER A 98 -16.30 2.97 14.76
C SER A 98 -16.81 4.34 15.23
N GLN A 99 -16.67 5.32 14.34
CA GLN A 99 -17.22 6.66 14.52
C GLN A 99 -18.75 6.68 14.64
N GLU A 100 -19.46 5.80 13.91
CA GLU A 100 -20.92 5.67 14.01
C GLU A 100 -21.36 5.15 15.39
N GLN A 101 -20.62 4.20 15.97
CA GLN A 101 -20.89 3.69 17.32
C GLN A 101 -20.69 4.78 18.40
N THR A 102 -19.61 5.55 18.31
CA THR A 102 -19.40 6.71 19.21
C THR A 102 -20.53 7.72 19.06
N TYR A 103 -20.92 8.04 17.83
CA TYR A 103 -22.04 8.94 17.58
C TYR A 103 -23.34 8.45 18.23
N LEU A 104 -23.71 7.20 18.02
CA LEU A 104 -24.94 6.62 18.58
C LEU A 104 -24.92 6.58 20.11
N ALA A 105 -23.76 6.36 20.72
CA ALA A 105 -23.62 6.35 22.18
C ALA A 105 -24.03 7.69 22.79
N PHE A 106 -23.51 8.82 22.31
CA PHE A 106 -23.88 10.14 22.83
C PHE A 106 -25.25 10.62 22.34
N GLN A 107 -25.64 10.29 21.10
CA GLN A 107 -26.94 10.65 20.55
C GLN A 107 -28.08 10.04 21.38
N SER A 108 -27.91 8.80 21.86
CA SER A 108 -28.89 8.13 22.73
C SER A 108 -29.05 8.79 24.10
N LYS A 109 -28.07 9.60 24.51
CA LYS A 109 -28.04 10.31 25.80
C LYS A 109 -28.42 11.78 25.69
N GLY A 110 -28.72 12.23 24.47
CA GLY A 110 -29.20 13.59 24.18
C GLY A 110 -28.11 14.64 24.12
N ALA A 111 -26.86 14.28 23.80
CA ALA A 111 -25.84 15.29 23.53
C ALA A 111 -26.22 16.14 22.30
N ALA A 112 -25.79 17.41 22.31
CA ALA A 112 -26.06 18.35 21.22
C ALA A 112 -25.03 18.23 20.09
N ALA A 113 -23.77 17.94 20.44
CA ALA A 113 -22.69 17.74 19.49
C ALA A 113 -21.58 16.83 20.06
N ILE A 114 -20.84 16.17 19.18
CA ILE A 114 -19.53 15.57 19.46
C ILE A 114 -18.48 16.30 18.63
N LEU A 115 -17.38 16.68 19.29
CA LEU A 115 -16.22 17.31 18.68
C LEU A 115 -15.00 16.41 18.88
N SER A 116 -14.38 15.97 17.79
CA SER A 116 -13.14 15.19 17.82
C SER A 116 -11.99 16.01 17.26
N TRP A 117 -10.83 15.92 17.89
CA TRP A 117 -9.64 16.59 17.38
C TRP A 117 -8.91 15.69 16.38
N SER A 118 -8.47 16.25 15.26
CA SER A 118 -7.72 15.54 14.21
C SER A 118 -6.68 16.46 13.59
N TYR A 119 -5.53 15.90 13.20
CA TYR A 119 -4.54 16.62 12.40
C TYR A 119 -5.02 16.87 10.95
N THR A 120 -5.92 16.03 10.43
CA THR A 120 -6.44 16.08 9.06
C THR A 120 -7.97 16.05 9.07
N PRO A 121 -8.62 17.07 9.65
CA PRO A 121 -10.06 17.05 9.89
C PRO A 121 -10.82 16.85 8.57
N GLY A 122 -11.70 15.86 8.56
CA GLY A 122 -12.56 15.52 7.43
C GLY A 122 -11.95 14.58 6.40
N ASN A 123 -10.72 14.09 6.56
CA ASN A 123 -10.12 13.14 5.60
C ASN A 123 -10.86 11.78 5.57
N MET A 124 -11.64 11.48 6.60
CA MET A 124 -12.50 10.31 6.71
C MET A 124 -13.92 10.54 6.16
N VAL A 125 -14.15 11.54 5.32
CA VAL A 125 -15.50 11.92 4.84
C VAL A 125 -16.32 10.74 4.28
N TYR A 126 -15.66 9.80 3.60
CA TYR A 126 -16.28 8.63 2.98
C TYR A 126 -16.26 7.37 3.87
N SER A 127 -15.75 7.44 5.09
CA SER A 127 -15.70 6.32 6.03
C SER A 127 -17.10 6.00 6.56
N HIS A 128 -17.47 4.72 6.57
CA HIS A 128 -18.74 4.25 7.10
C HIS A 128 -18.65 2.79 7.58
N ASP A 129 -19.53 2.38 8.50
CA ASP A 129 -19.61 0.97 8.95
C ASP A 129 -20.41 0.07 8.00
N GLY A 130 -20.86 0.61 6.87
CA GLY A 130 -21.64 -0.10 5.85
C GLY A 130 -23.07 0.41 5.83
N SER A 131 -24.05 -0.50 5.90
CA SER A 131 -25.48 -0.15 5.79
C SER A 131 -26.05 0.72 6.92
N ARG A 132 -25.26 1.02 7.96
CA ARG A 132 -25.66 1.80 9.13
C ARG A 132 -25.64 3.32 8.89
N GLY A 133 -24.76 3.82 8.03
CA GLY A 133 -24.62 5.25 7.72
C GLY A 133 -25.91 5.93 7.22
N ALA A 134 -26.81 5.20 6.56
CA ALA A 134 -28.11 5.74 6.12
C ALA A 134 -29.06 6.08 7.29
N ARG A 135 -28.85 5.48 8.47
CA ARG A 135 -29.70 5.71 9.66
C ARG A 135 -29.16 6.83 10.55
N THR A 136 -27.85 7.06 10.53
CA THR A 136 -27.18 8.07 11.36
C THR A 136 -27.20 9.47 10.74
N ARG A 137 -27.28 9.57 9.41
CA ARG A 137 -27.32 10.85 8.69
C ARG A 137 -28.53 11.73 9.02
N ALA A 138 -29.67 11.11 9.33
CA ALA A 138 -30.93 11.80 9.63
C ALA A 138 -31.04 12.28 11.09
N LEU A 139 -30.09 11.91 11.95
CA LEU A 139 -30.07 12.28 13.36
C LEU A 139 -29.55 13.72 13.52
N LYS A 140 -29.97 14.40 14.59
CA LYS A 140 -29.80 15.86 14.73
C LYS A 140 -28.54 16.29 15.48
N MET A 141 -27.91 15.40 16.24
CA MET A 141 -26.67 15.74 16.95
C MET A 141 -25.56 16.01 15.93
N LEU A 142 -24.80 17.08 16.13
CA LEU A 142 -23.63 17.37 15.30
C LEU A 142 -22.48 16.41 15.58
N SER A 143 -21.72 16.06 14.54
CA SER A 143 -20.50 15.26 14.65
C SER A 143 -19.39 15.92 13.84
N LEU A 144 -18.52 16.65 14.51
CA LEU A 144 -17.53 17.50 13.86
C LEU A 144 -16.11 17.06 14.24
N GLU A 145 -15.20 17.15 13.29
CA GLU A 145 -13.76 17.10 13.56
C GLU A 145 -13.20 18.51 13.53
N PHE A 146 -12.18 18.79 14.33
CA PHE A 146 -11.52 20.10 14.31
C PHE A 146 -10.01 19.96 14.45
N ALA A 147 -9.28 20.93 13.88
CA ALA A 147 -7.83 21.09 14.05
C ALA A 147 -7.54 22.49 14.56
N TYR A 148 -6.68 22.60 15.58
CA TYR A 148 -6.19 23.89 16.05
C TYR A 148 -4.81 23.78 16.71
N THR A 149 -4.19 24.94 16.96
CA THR A 149 -3.02 25.08 17.83
C THR A 149 -3.30 24.56 19.25
N ASP A 150 -2.25 24.07 19.90
CA ASP A 150 -2.31 23.55 21.26
C ASP A 150 -2.91 24.58 22.24
N ASP A 151 -2.64 25.87 22.06
CA ASP A 151 -3.13 26.93 22.95
C ASP A 151 -4.66 27.05 22.97
N VAL A 152 -5.32 27.00 21.81
CA VAL A 152 -6.79 27.08 21.74
C VAL A 152 -7.42 25.76 22.12
N TYR A 153 -6.82 24.62 21.75
CA TYR A 153 -7.29 23.33 22.24
C TYR A 153 -7.26 23.30 23.78
N ASN A 154 -6.12 23.69 24.38
CA ASN A 154 -5.94 23.76 25.83
C ASN A 154 -6.91 24.76 26.48
N ALA A 155 -7.16 25.91 25.85
CA ALA A 155 -8.14 26.87 26.33
C ALA A 155 -9.58 26.33 26.24
N MET A 156 -9.94 25.61 25.16
CA MET A 156 -11.25 24.97 24.99
C MET A 156 -11.49 23.92 26.07
N VAL A 157 -10.52 23.04 26.32
CA VAL A 157 -10.68 21.93 27.29
C VAL A 157 -10.46 22.37 28.74
N GLY A 158 -9.72 23.46 28.97
CA GLY A 158 -9.39 23.97 30.30
C GLY A 158 -10.40 24.98 30.85
N THR A 159 -11.25 25.57 30.01
CA THR A 159 -12.23 26.57 30.44
C THR A 159 -13.52 25.91 30.91
N ALA A 160 -13.86 26.10 32.18
CA ALA A 160 -15.11 25.60 32.74
C ALA A 160 -16.32 26.38 32.17
N ASN A 161 -17.40 25.66 31.83
CA ASN A 161 -18.65 26.23 31.32
C ASN A 161 -18.51 27.10 30.04
N LEU A 162 -17.53 26.79 29.20
CA LEU A 162 -17.35 27.46 27.92
C LEU A 162 -18.59 27.28 27.03
N THR A 163 -19.16 28.38 26.53
CA THR A 163 -20.27 28.33 25.57
C THR A 163 -19.74 28.40 24.16
N VAL A 164 -20.11 27.42 23.33
CA VAL A 164 -19.71 27.32 21.93
C VAL A 164 -20.93 27.48 21.03
N SER A 165 -20.74 28.14 19.90
CA SER A 165 -21.68 28.09 18.77
C SER A 165 -21.07 27.19 17.70
N LEU A 166 -21.84 26.21 17.23
CA LEU A 166 -21.39 25.15 16.34
C LEU A 166 -22.22 25.12 15.06
N LEU A 167 -21.56 25.00 13.92
CA LEU A 167 -22.16 24.72 12.61
C LEU A 167 -21.18 23.82 11.82
N PRO A 168 -21.63 22.96 10.89
CA PRO A 168 -20.73 22.15 10.10
C PRO A 168 -20.09 22.94 8.96
N ASP A 169 -18.76 22.86 8.82
CA ASP A 169 -18.05 23.48 7.70
C ASP A 169 -17.99 22.60 6.45
N PRO A 170 -17.90 23.20 5.24
CA PRO A 170 -17.64 22.45 4.02
C PRO A 170 -16.34 21.63 4.13
N ASN A 171 -16.43 20.34 3.83
CA ASN A 171 -15.27 19.46 3.93
C ASN A 171 -14.34 19.64 2.73
N VAL A 172 -13.14 20.18 2.98
CA VAL A 172 -12.11 20.44 1.95
C VAL A 172 -11.56 19.16 1.29
N TRP A 173 -11.72 18.00 1.91
CA TRP A 173 -11.27 16.72 1.34
C TRP A 173 -12.18 16.22 0.23
N VAL A 174 -13.47 16.58 0.22
CA VAL A 174 -14.39 16.21 -0.87
C VAL A 174 -13.87 16.68 -2.24
N PRO A 175 -13.57 17.98 -2.46
CA PRO A 175 -12.98 18.42 -3.73
C PRO A 175 -11.54 17.92 -3.92
N ALA A 176 -10.75 17.73 -2.85
CA ALA A 176 -9.39 17.19 -2.97
C ALA A 176 -9.40 15.75 -3.47
N PHE A 177 -10.29 14.90 -2.95
CA PHE A 177 -10.50 13.53 -3.37
C PHE A 177 -11.04 13.46 -4.80
N ALA A 178 -11.94 14.36 -5.19
CA ALA A 178 -12.42 14.45 -6.58
C ALA A 178 -11.36 15.00 -7.56
N SER A 179 -10.27 15.60 -7.07
CA SER A 179 -9.28 16.26 -7.92
C SER A 179 -8.55 15.29 -8.85
N ALA A 180 -8.18 15.79 -10.03
CA ALA A 180 -7.43 14.99 -11.02
C ALA A 180 -6.09 14.45 -10.47
N PRO A 181 -5.27 15.23 -9.74
CA PRO A 181 -4.03 14.70 -9.19
C PRO A 181 -4.26 13.52 -8.25
N TYR A 182 -5.26 13.60 -7.39
CA TYR A 182 -5.63 12.51 -6.51
C TYR A 182 -6.08 11.29 -7.30
N GLN A 183 -7.09 11.45 -8.17
CA GLN A 183 -7.68 10.34 -8.92
C GLN A 183 -6.65 9.67 -9.83
N ILE A 184 -5.69 10.41 -10.38
CA ILE A 184 -4.64 9.84 -11.22
C ILE A 184 -3.59 9.13 -10.36
N PHE A 185 -2.95 9.83 -9.42
CA PHE A 185 -1.72 9.35 -8.78
C PHE A 185 -1.95 8.45 -7.56
N LEU A 186 -3.10 8.57 -6.89
CA LEU A 186 -3.44 7.70 -5.76
C LEU A 186 -4.41 6.60 -6.12
N ARG A 187 -5.29 6.82 -7.10
CA ARG A 187 -6.33 5.84 -7.44
C ARG A 187 -5.99 5.04 -8.69
N TRP A 188 -6.16 5.65 -9.87
CA TRP A 188 -6.24 4.90 -11.12
C TRP A 188 -4.89 4.39 -11.60
N LEU A 189 -3.82 5.18 -11.48
CA LEU A 189 -2.49 4.73 -11.91
C LEU A 189 -1.97 3.58 -11.03
N PRO A 190 -1.98 3.67 -9.68
CA PRO A 190 -1.69 2.53 -8.82
C PRO A 190 -2.58 1.32 -9.08
N ALA A 191 -3.90 1.51 -9.21
CA ALA A 191 -4.83 0.43 -9.50
C ALA A 191 -4.46 -0.34 -10.78
N CYS A 192 -4.18 0.39 -11.86
CA CYS A 192 -3.78 -0.22 -13.14
C CYS A 192 -2.44 -0.96 -13.02
N MET A 193 -1.47 -0.34 -12.35
CA MET A 193 -0.13 -0.91 -12.20
C MET A 193 -0.12 -2.17 -11.34
N LEU A 194 -0.81 -2.15 -10.20
CA LEU A 194 -0.94 -3.31 -9.32
C LEU A 194 -1.79 -4.42 -9.96
N SER A 195 -2.91 -4.08 -10.59
CA SER A 195 -3.77 -5.07 -11.26
C SER A 195 -3.06 -5.72 -12.45
N SER A 196 -2.36 -4.94 -13.27
CA SER A 196 -1.57 -5.48 -14.38
C SER A 196 -0.40 -6.34 -13.91
N ALA A 197 0.29 -5.94 -12.82
CA ALA A 197 1.31 -6.76 -12.19
C ALA A 197 0.72 -8.08 -11.68
N GLY A 198 -0.43 -8.05 -11.00
CA GLY A 198 -1.10 -9.25 -10.51
C GLY A 198 -1.54 -10.21 -11.62
N ILE A 199 -2.14 -9.69 -12.69
CA ILE A 199 -2.52 -10.47 -13.88
C ILE A 199 -1.28 -11.06 -14.55
N ALA A 200 -0.23 -10.25 -14.76
CA ALA A 200 1.02 -10.72 -15.35
C ALA A 200 1.67 -11.81 -14.47
N ALA A 201 1.63 -11.66 -13.14
CA ALA A 201 2.16 -12.65 -12.20
C ALA A 201 1.43 -13.99 -12.34
N MET A 202 0.10 -13.94 -12.44
CA MET A 202 -0.74 -15.12 -12.68
C MET A 202 -0.39 -15.78 -14.02
N VAL A 203 -0.33 -15.02 -15.10
CA VAL A 203 0.01 -15.53 -16.45
C VAL A 203 1.41 -16.16 -16.46
N PHE A 204 2.41 -15.48 -15.89
CA PHE A 204 3.78 -15.99 -15.81
C PHE A 204 3.85 -17.26 -14.95
N GLY A 205 3.12 -17.30 -13.83
CA GLY A 205 2.98 -18.48 -12.99
C GLY A 205 2.40 -19.68 -13.75
N VAL A 206 1.32 -19.47 -14.50
CA VAL A 206 0.71 -20.50 -15.35
C VAL A 206 1.67 -20.99 -16.42
N VAL A 207 2.42 -20.10 -17.08
CA VAL A 207 3.43 -20.49 -18.08
C VAL A 207 4.56 -21.30 -17.45
N HIS A 208 5.04 -20.91 -16.27
CA HIS A 208 6.06 -21.67 -15.53
C HIS A 208 5.56 -23.06 -15.17
N TYR A 209 4.34 -23.14 -14.65
CA TYR A 209 3.69 -24.39 -14.30
C TYR A 209 3.49 -25.31 -15.50
N ARG A 210 3.00 -24.77 -16.62
CA ARG A 210 2.82 -25.51 -17.86
C ARG A 210 4.13 -26.13 -18.35
N ARG A 211 5.23 -25.36 -18.31
CA ARG A 211 6.56 -25.89 -18.69
C ARG A 211 7.03 -27.01 -17.75
N MET A 212 6.78 -26.89 -16.45
CA MET A 212 7.09 -27.95 -15.49
C MET A 212 6.25 -29.20 -15.75
N HIS A 213 4.98 -29.04 -16.11
CA HIS A 213 4.08 -30.13 -16.46
C HIS A 213 4.47 -30.81 -17.77
N GLU A 214 4.79 -30.05 -18.82
CA GLU A 214 5.29 -30.60 -20.09
C GLU A 214 6.58 -31.40 -19.87
N LYS A 215 7.47 -30.91 -19.00
CA LYS A 215 8.68 -31.64 -18.62
C LYS A 215 8.38 -32.91 -17.83
N TYR A 216 7.41 -32.89 -16.92
CA TYR A 216 6.95 -34.10 -16.22
C TYR A 216 6.42 -35.16 -17.20
N MET A 217 5.59 -34.75 -18.17
CA MET A 217 5.03 -35.65 -19.18
C MET A 217 6.09 -36.28 -20.07
N HIS A 218 7.19 -35.55 -20.31
CA HIS A 218 8.35 -36.07 -21.03
C HIS A 218 9.21 -37.01 -20.17
N ASP A 219 9.46 -36.65 -18.91
CA ASP A 219 10.38 -37.38 -18.03
C ASP A 219 9.76 -38.63 -17.38
N VAL A 220 8.42 -38.70 -17.27
CA VAL A 220 7.70 -39.76 -16.56
C VAL A 220 6.83 -40.57 -17.53
N PRO A 221 7.06 -41.90 -17.66
CA PRO A 221 6.27 -42.77 -18.54
C PRO A 221 4.77 -42.69 -18.23
N GLU A 222 3.92 -42.72 -19.26
CA GLU A 222 2.46 -42.60 -19.12
C GLU A 222 1.84 -43.59 -18.13
N SER A 223 2.31 -44.84 -18.11
CA SER A 223 1.85 -45.87 -17.18
C SER A 223 2.17 -45.60 -15.70
N ALA A 224 3.10 -44.69 -15.45
CA ALA A 224 3.60 -44.31 -14.14
C ALA A 224 3.09 -42.93 -13.68
N GLN A 225 2.28 -42.25 -14.50
CA GLN A 225 1.75 -40.93 -14.19
C GLN A 225 0.61 -41.02 -13.16
N SER A 226 0.68 -40.19 -12.12
CA SER A 226 -0.36 -40.05 -11.10
C SER A 226 -0.26 -38.68 -10.43
N LEU A 227 -1.36 -38.20 -9.84
CA LEU A 227 -1.38 -36.91 -9.13
C LEU A 227 -0.32 -36.87 -8.01
N ARG A 228 -0.18 -37.96 -7.25
CA ARG A 228 0.83 -38.07 -6.19
C ARG A 228 2.25 -37.89 -6.73
N ARG A 229 2.62 -38.65 -7.78
CA ARG A 229 3.95 -38.54 -8.39
C ARG A 229 4.18 -37.20 -9.07
N TRP A 230 3.12 -36.59 -9.58
CA TRP A 230 3.17 -35.26 -10.14
C TRP A 230 3.49 -34.21 -9.05
N PHE A 231 2.85 -34.28 -7.87
CA PHE A 231 3.20 -33.44 -6.73
C PHE A 231 4.63 -33.71 -6.23
N GLU A 232 5.03 -34.96 -6.09
CA GLU A 232 6.40 -35.36 -5.72
C GLU A 232 7.44 -34.84 -6.73
N TYR A 233 7.09 -34.77 -8.02
CA TYR A 233 7.93 -34.16 -9.06
C TYR A 233 7.96 -32.63 -8.97
N LEU A 234 6.82 -31.99 -8.69
CA LEU A 234 6.69 -30.54 -8.68
C LEU A 234 7.33 -29.90 -7.44
N GLN A 235 7.10 -30.46 -6.26
CA GLN A 235 7.53 -29.91 -4.97
C GLN A 235 9.01 -29.47 -4.94
N PRO A 236 10.00 -30.30 -5.33
CA PRO A 236 11.41 -29.90 -5.30
C PRO A 236 11.77 -28.85 -6.37
N ARG A 237 10.89 -28.60 -7.36
CA ARG A 237 11.11 -27.65 -8.46
C ARG A 237 10.49 -26.28 -8.19
N LEU A 238 9.64 -26.17 -7.17
CA LEU A 238 9.06 -24.89 -6.74
C LEU A 238 10.12 -24.04 -6.02
N GLY A 239 10.77 -23.17 -6.78
CA GLY A 239 11.71 -22.18 -6.25
C GLY A 239 11.08 -20.84 -5.81
N PRO A 240 11.89 -19.94 -5.24
CA PRO A 240 11.50 -18.59 -4.80
C PRO A 240 10.74 -17.77 -5.85
N GLN A 241 11.07 -17.92 -7.13
CA GLN A 241 10.37 -17.24 -8.22
C GLN A 241 8.88 -17.58 -8.30
N HIS A 242 8.48 -18.82 -8.00
CA HIS A 242 7.07 -19.22 -8.04
C HIS A 242 6.32 -18.66 -6.84
N LEU A 243 6.95 -18.66 -5.67
CA LEU A 243 6.38 -18.06 -4.47
C LEU A 243 6.14 -16.55 -4.66
N ALA A 244 7.11 -15.83 -5.21
CA ALA A 244 6.97 -14.41 -5.53
C ALA A 244 5.80 -14.15 -6.49
N LEU A 245 5.67 -14.96 -7.56
CA LEU A 245 4.57 -14.82 -8.51
C LEU A 245 3.20 -15.11 -7.87
N ILE A 246 3.10 -16.12 -7.00
CA ILE A 246 1.86 -16.43 -6.27
C ILE A 246 1.49 -15.27 -5.34
N VAL A 247 2.45 -14.81 -4.52
CA VAL A 247 2.22 -13.71 -3.57
C VAL A 247 1.83 -12.43 -4.29
N GLU A 248 2.50 -12.05 -5.38
CA GLU A 248 2.13 -10.88 -6.19
C GLU A 248 0.77 -11.06 -6.88
N SER A 249 0.45 -12.25 -7.40
CA SER A 249 -0.85 -12.50 -8.04
C SER A 249 -2.02 -12.25 -7.10
N VAL A 250 -1.86 -12.57 -5.81
CA VAL A 250 -2.89 -12.33 -4.80
C VAL A 250 -2.82 -10.90 -4.28
N SER A 251 -1.66 -10.48 -3.76
CA SER A 251 -1.52 -9.18 -3.08
C SER A 251 -1.67 -8.00 -4.04
N ALA A 252 -1.06 -8.02 -5.22
CA ALA A 252 -1.14 -6.90 -6.16
C ALA A 252 -2.54 -6.81 -6.79
N THR A 253 -3.17 -7.95 -7.12
CA THR A 253 -4.55 -7.94 -7.64
C THR A 253 -5.54 -7.45 -6.59
N THR A 254 -5.44 -7.96 -5.36
CA THR A 254 -6.35 -7.56 -4.26
C THR A 254 -6.18 -6.08 -3.97
N LEU A 255 -4.96 -5.60 -3.80
CA LEU A 255 -4.69 -4.19 -3.52
C LEU A 255 -5.13 -3.29 -4.69
N GLY A 256 -4.77 -3.64 -5.93
CA GLY A 256 -5.08 -2.86 -7.12
C GLY A 256 -6.58 -2.75 -7.41
N VAL A 257 -7.32 -3.86 -7.30
CA VAL A 257 -8.75 -3.90 -7.60
C VAL A 257 -9.57 -3.43 -6.40
N VAL A 258 -9.36 -4.02 -5.22
CA VAL A 258 -10.22 -3.78 -4.05
C VAL A 258 -9.90 -2.43 -3.43
N ALA A 259 -8.67 -2.20 -2.97
CA ALA A 259 -8.34 -0.99 -2.23
C ALA A 259 -8.33 0.26 -3.11
N PHE A 260 -7.74 0.17 -4.31
CA PHE A 260 -7.55 1.33 -5.19
C PHE A 260 -8.69 1.53 -6.20
N ALA A 261 -9.00 0.56 -7.05
CA ALA A 261 -10.03 0.77 -8.08
C ALA A 261 -11.43 0.95 -7.46
N ILE A 262 -11.84 0.00 -6.62
CA ILE A 262 -13.15 0.01 -5.96
C ILE A 262 -13.16 1.01 -4.80
N GLY A 263 -12.26 0.85 -3.83
CA GLY A 263 -12.21 1.67 -2.61
C GLY A 263 -11.75 3.11 -2.82
N GLY A 264 -11.02 3.39 -3.89
CA GLY A 264 -10.55 4.74 -4.19
C GLY A 264 -9.49 5.26 -3.22
N PHE A 265 -8.91 4.41 -2.37
CA PHE A 265 -7.98 4.79 -1.30
C PHE A 265 -8.46 6.00 -0.48
N PHE A 266 -9.61 5.89 0.20
CA PHE A 266 -10.32 6.96 0.93
C PHE A 266 -11.17 7.90 0.07
N SER A 267 -11.01 7.97 -1.25
CA SER A 267 -11.80 8.91 -2.09
C SER A 267 -13.21 8.47 -2.46
N THR A 268 -13.65 7.27 -2.07
CA THR A 268 -14.99 6.79 -2.40
C THR A 268 -15.63 6.03 -1.24
N PRO A 269 -16.96 5.97 -1.20
CA PRO A 269 -17.69 5.22 -0.20
C PRO A 269 -18.02 3.77 -0.62
N ASN A 270 -17.24 3.18 -1.52
CA ASN A 270 -17.57 1.86 -2.04
C ASN A 270 -17.22 0.73 -1.09
N LEU A 271 -16.31 0.99 -0.14
CA LEU A 271 -15.85 0.02 0.85
C LEU A 271 -16.09 0.57 2.26
N PRO A 272 -16.53 -0.29 3.20
CA PRO A 272 -16.66 0.12 4.58
C PRO A 272 -15.28 0.46 5.18
N ALA A 273 -15.27 1.35 6.15
CA ALA A 273 -14.06 1.86 6.79
C ALA A 273 -13.10 0.75 7.28
N PRO A 274 -13.56 -0.34 7.93
CA PRO A 274 -12.68 -1.43 8.35
C PRO A 274 -11.91 -2.06 7.19
N ALA A 275 -12.55 -2.19 6.02
CA ALA A 275 -11.92 -2.76 4.85
C ALA A 275 -10.87 -1.80 4.26
N MET A 276 -11.15 -0.49 4.23
CA MET A 276 -10.17 0.51 3.80
C MET A 276 -8.97 0.57 4.75
N LEU A 277 -9.23 0.61 6.05
CA LEU A 277 -8.19 0.67 7.09
C LEU A 277 -7.30 -0.57 7.10
N PHE A 278 -7.86 -1.76 6.81
CA PHE A 278 -7.06 -2.98 6.61
C PHE A 278 -6.01 -2.81 5.49
N PHE A 279 -6.34 -2.11 4.41
CA PHE A 279 -5.43 -1.92 3.28
C PHE A 279 -4.51 -0.70 3.42
N THR A 280 -4.60 0.08 4.49
CA THR A 280 -3.75 1.27 4.70
C THR A 280 -2.26 0.94 4.73
N THR A 281 -1.87 -0.25 5.21
CA THR A 281 -0.47 -0.70 5.19
C THR A 281 0.00 -1.16 3.80
N LEU A 282 -0.89 -1.14 2.80
CA LEU A 282 -0.63 -1.54 1.41
C LEU A 282 -0.17 -3.00 1.25
N MET A 283 -0.55 -3.86 2.20
CA MET A 283 -0.08 -5.25 2.28
C MET A 283 1.45 -5.33 2.15
N SER A 284 2.15 -4.42 2.83
CA SER A 284 3.60 -4.23 2.69
C SER A 284 4.38 -5.46 3.12
N GLY A 285 3.86 -6.26 4.05
CA GLY A 285 4.45 -7.54 4.47
C GLY A 285 4.43 -8.56 3.34
N PHE A 286 3.31 -8.72 2.64
CA PHE A 286 3.22 -9.59 1.46
C PHE A 286 4.17 -9.12 0.36
N GLY A 287 4.20 -7.80 0.10
CA GLY A 287 5.15 -7.24 -0.84
C GLY A 287 6.60 -7.54 -0.44
N TYR A 288 6.93 -7.41 0.84
CA TYR A 288 8.27 -7.66 1.35
C TYR A 288 8.71 -9.12 1.16
N VAL A 289 7.81 -10.09 1.34
CA VAL A 289 8.11 -11.50 1.03
C VAL A 289 8.51 -11.66 -0.44
N SER A 290 7.75 -11.08 -1.38
CA SER A 290 8.09 -11.11 -2.81
C SER A 290 9.42 -10.42 -3.11
N THR A 291 9.75 -9.34 -2.40
CA THR A 291 11.05 -8.66 -2.48
C THR A 291 12.19 -9.58 -2.08
N ILE A 292 12.07 -10.28 -0.95
CA ILE A 292 13.10 -11.21 -0.49
C ILE A 292 13.27 -12.36 -1.49
N MET A 293 12.18 -12.94 -1.97
CA MET A 293 12.24 -13.99 -3.00
C MET A 293 12.91 -13.52 -4.29
N SER A 294 12.62 -12.28 -4.72
CA SER A 294 13.25 -11.63 -5.87
C SER A 294 14.74 -11.40 -5.64
N SER A 295 15.12 -10.87 -4.47
CA SER A 295 16.51 -10.67 -4.08
C SER A 295 17.31 -11.98 -4.08
N ILE A 296 16.71 -13.08 -3.59
CA ILE A 296 17.32 -14.42 -3.61
C ILE A 296 17.62 -14.88 -5.03
N VAL A 297 16.65 -14.77 -5.94
CA VAL A 297 16.86 -15.19 -7.33
C VAL A 297 17.95 -14.36 -7.99
N TRP A 298 17.93 -13.04 -7.81
CA TRP A 298 18.96 -12.14 -8.33
C TRP A 298 20.34 -12.52 -7.79
N SER A 299 20.46 -12.61 -6.47
CA SER A 299 21.71 -12.89 -5.77
C SER A 299 22.30 -14.25 -6.15
N ARG A 300 21.46 -15.28 -6.31
CA ARG A 300 21.90 -16.61 -6.77
C ARG A 300 22.40 -16.59 -8.21
N GLN A 301 21.72 -15.89 -9.11
CA GLN A 301 22.16 -15.78 -10.51
C GLN A 301 23.42 -14.93 -10.64
N LEU A 302 23.52 -13.85 -9.87
CA LEU A 302 24.71 -13.02 -9.81
C LEU A 302 25.91 -13.81 -9.27
N HIS A 303 25.73 -14.60 -8.21
CA HIS A 303 26.79 -15.42 -7.66
C HIS A 303 27.27 -16.50 -8.65
N ARG A 304 26.36 -17.12 -9.41
CA ARG A 304 26.71 -18.07 -10.47
C ARG A 304 27.50 -17.42 -11.60
N ALA A 305 27.15 -16.18 -11.97
CA ALA A 305 27.84 -15.45 -13.03
C ALA A 305 29.18 -14.85 -12.55
N LEU A 306 29.27 -14.45 -11.27
CA LEU A 306 30.39 -13.73 -10.68
C LEU A 306 30.66 -14.24 -9.24
N PRO A 307 31.34 -15.39 -9.08
CA PRO A 307 31.56 -16.02 -7.77
C PRO A 307 32.43 -15.18 -6.83
N THR A 308 33.44 -14.49 -7.38
CA THR A 308 34.47 -13.76 -6.63
C THR A 308 34.04 -12.36 -6.17
N SER A 309 33.13 -11.70 -6.88
CA SER A 309 32.69 -10.33 -6.56
C SER A 309 31.51 -10.26 -5.58
N SER A 310 30.79 -11.37 -5.37
CA SER A 310 29.47 -11.40 -4.71
C SER A 310 29.50 -11.96 -3.28
N ALA A 311 30.66 -12.36 -2.76
CA ALA A 311 30.77 -13.29 -1.63
C ALA A 311 31.18 -12.69 -0.26
N THR A 312 31.22 -11.37 -0.07
CA THR A 312 31.94 -10.82 1.11
C THR A 312 31.09 -10.40 2.32
N SER A 313 29.76 -10.27 2.25
CA SER A 313 28.96 -9.84 3.42
C SER A 313 27.92 -10.87 3.89
N ARG A 314 27.71 -10.95 5.22
CA ARG A 314 26.68 -11.80 5.85
C ARG A 314 25.26 -11.44 5.43
N VAL A 315 25.02 -10.17 5.12
CA VAL A 315 23.75 -9.70 4.57
C VAL A 315 23.54 -10.27 3.16
N ALA A 316 24.57 -10.27 2.32
CA ALA A 316 24.50 -10.85 0.98
C ALA A 316 24.26 -12.36 0.98
N SER A 317 24.87 -13.13 1.90
CA SER A 317 24.61 -14.58 2.02
C SER A 317 23.20 -14.87 2.54
N THR A 318 22.70 -14.06 3.48
CA THR A 318 21.32 -14.16 3.96
C THR A 318 20.30 -13.84 2.85
N LEU A 319 20.53 -12.77 2.08
CA LEU A 319 19.68 -12.38 0.94
C LEU A 319 19.84 -13.28 -0.29
N ARG A 320 20.91 -14.08 -0.37
CA ARG A 320 21.04 -15.20 -1.33
C ARG A 320 20.23 -16.43 -0.91
N GLY A 321 19.79 -16.48 0.33
CA GLY A 321 19.06 -17.60 0.91
C GLY A 321 19.97 -18.78 1.22
N ASP A 322 21.21 -18.52 1.66
CA ASP A 322 22.15 -19.54 2.13
C ASP A 322 21.77 -20.06 3.54
N TYR A 323 20.98 -19.26 4.28
CA TYR A 323 20.46 -19.60 5.61
C TYR A 323 18.92 -19.68 5.58
N PRO A 324 18.32 -20.87 5.37
CA PRO A 324 16.87 -21.01 5.18
C PRO A 324 16.04 -20.48 6.34
N TRP A 325 16.50 -20.69 7.58
CA TRP A 325 15.82 -20.20 8.79
C TRP A 325 15.83 -18.67 8.86
N ALA A 326 16.94 -18.02 8.51
CA ALA A 326 17.04 -16.57 8.52
C ALA A 326 16.16 -15.96 7.43
N THR A 327 16.14 -16.57 6.24
CA THR A 327 15.21 -16.18 5.17
C THR A 327 13.75 -16.34 5.59
N ALA A 328 13.40 -17.44 6.26
CA ALA A 328 12.05 -17.66 6.77
C ALA A 328 11.66 -16.59 7.79
N LEU A 329 12.52 -16.28 8.76
CA LEU A 329 12.27 -15.23 9.76
C LEU A 329 12.13 -13.85 9.11
N LEU A 330 13.01 -13.51 8.15
CA LEU A 330 12.92 -12.26 7.39
C LEU A 330 11.63 -12.14 6.59
N CYS A 331 11.00 -13.25 6.19
CA CYS A 331 9.71 -13.21 5.50
C CYS A 331 8.54 -13.19 6.49
N LEU A 332 8.56 -14.06 7.50
CA LEU A 332 7.43 -14.30 8.39
C LEU A 332 7.24 -13.18 9.42
N ILE A 333 8.31 -12.61 9.97
CA ILE A 333 8.19 -11.57 11.00
C ILE A 333 7.55 -10.30 10.43
N PRO A 334 8.04 -9.69 9.34
CA PRO A 334 7.41 -8.49 8.79
C PRO A 334 6.00 -8.76 8.27
N LEU A 335 5.75 -9.95 7.71
CA LEU A 335 4.42 -10.36 7.27
C LEU A 335 3.43 -10.45 8.44
N ALA A 336 3.83 -11.08 9.55
CA ALA A 336 2.99 -11.23 10.73
C ALA A 336 2.70 -9.88 11.38
N ILE A 337 3.72 -9.01 11.52
CA ILE A 337 3.55 -7.67 12.07
C ILE A 337 2.63 -6.83 11.19
N ASP A 338 2.83 -6.81 9.88
CA ASP A 338 1.98 -6.07 8.95
C ASP A 338 0.54 -6.55 8.96
N THR A 339 0.34 -7.87 8.98
CA THR A 339 -1.01 -8.46 9.06
C THR A 339 -1.67 -8.10 10.38
N PHE A 340 -0.93 -8.17 11.48
CA PHE A 340 -1.42 -7.78 12.80
C PHE A 340 -1.82 -6.29 12.84
N MET A 341 -0.97 -5.39 12.31
CA MET A 341 -1.28 -3.96 12.22
C MET A 341 -2.50 -3.70 11.33
N SER A 342 -2.62 -4.38 10.19
CA SER A 342 -3.78 -4.28 9.30
C SER A 342 -5.08 -4.69 10.02
N VAL A 343 -5.02 -5.73 10.85
CA VAL A 343 -6.15 -6.19 11.67
C VAL A 343 -6.47 -5.18 12.78
N LEU A 344 -5.47 -4.60 13.44
CA LEU A 344 -5.69 -3.55 14.45
C LEU A 344 -6.38 -2.33 13.84
N TYR A 345 -5.90 -1.83 12.70
CA TYR A 345 -6.54 -0.72 11.98
C TYR A 345 -7.97 -1.06 11.55
N ALA A 346 -8.20 -2.26 11.04
CA ALA A 346 -9.56 -2.70 10.70
C ALA A 346 -10.50 -2.79 11.93
N ALA A 347 -9.93 -3.02 13.11
CA ALA A 347 -10.64 -3.00 14.40
C ALA A 347 -10.68 -1.61 15.05
N TYR A 348 -10.33 -0.55 14.30
CA TYR A 348 -10.25 0.84 14.75
C TYR A 348 -9.19 1.12 15.83
N PHE A 349 -8.33 0.15 16.14
CA PHE A 349 -7.19 0.36 17.03
C PHE A 349 -6.05 1.06 16.29
N GLU A 350 -6.09 2.38 16.28
CA GLU A 350 -5.04 3.25 15.73
C GLU A 350 -4.39 4.03 16.87
N THR A 351 -3.08 3.83 17.06
CA THR A 351 -2.28 4.57 18.03
C THR A 351 -1.06 5.16 17.33
N SER A 352 -0.59 6.32 17.81
CA SER A 352 0.63 6.94 17.28
C SER A 352 1.85 6.00 17.39
N LEU A 353 1.88 5.14 18.41
CA LEU A 353 2.92 4.14 18.60
C LEU A 353 2.88 3.06 17.52
N THR A 354 1.70 2.49 17.23
CA THR A 354 1.55 1.44 16.21
C THR A 354 1.95 1.96 14.82
N ASP A 355 1.56 3.19 14.48
CA ASP A 355 1.88 3.82 13.19
C ASP A 355 3.38 4.07 13.03
N THR A 356 3.99 4.60 14.10
CA THR A 356 5.43 4.90 14.14
C THR A 356 6.24 3.62 14.02
N LEU A 357 5.91 2.58 14.79
CA LEU A 357 6.63 1.30 14.75
C LEU A 357 6.50 0.61 13.39
N ASN A 358 5.30 0.60 12.81
CA ASN A 358 5.07 -0.01 11.50
C ASN A 358 5.85 0.74 10.40
N SER A 359 5.79 2.07 10.41
CA SER A 359 6.49 2.93 9.45
C SER A 359 8.01 2.79 9.55
N LEU A 360 8.58 2.80 10.76
CA LEU A 360 10.01 2.62 11.00
C LEU A 360 10.50 1.25 10.56
N MET A 361 9.75 0.20 10.88
CA MET A 361 10.09 -1.16 10.47
C MET A 361 10.17 -1.26 8.95
N PHE A 362 9.13 -0.83 8.23
CA PHE A 362 9.12 -0.93 6.77
C PHE A 362 10.13 0.01 6.10
N ALA A 363 10.33 1.23 6.61
CA ALA A 363 11.38 2.11 6.11
C ALA A 363 12.77 1.46 6.24
N GLY A 364 13.09 0.90 7.41
CA GLY A 364 14.36 0.22 7.66
C GLY A 364 14.58 -0.99 6.76
N LEU A 365 13.56 -1.83 6.60
CA LEU A 365 13.61 -3.01 5.72
C LEU A 365 13.79 -2.62 4.24
N GLN A 366 13.07 -1.59 3.78
CA GLN A 366 13.18 -1.09 2.40
C GLN A 366 14.57 -0.51 2.12
N ILE A 367 15.13 0.28 3.04
CA ILE A 367 16.51 0.83 2.92
C ILE A 367 17.54 -0.30 2.88
N MET A 368 17.40 -1.31 3.75
CA MET A 368 18.33 -2.43 3.81
C MET A 368 18.36 -3.21 2.49
N VAL A 369 17.19 -3.58 1.95
CA VAL A 369 17.12 -4.37 0.72
C VAL A 369 17.48 -3.54 -0.51
N SER A 370 17.02 -2.29 -0.61
CA SER A 370 17.36 -1.40 -1.72
C SER A 370 18.86 -1.14 -1.78
N GLY A 371 19.49 -0.87 -0.63
CA GLY A 371 20.94 -0.66 -0.53
C GLY A 371 21.73 -1.88 -1.01
N HIS A 372 21.31 -3.08 -0.60
CA HIS A 372 21.93 -4.32 -1.07
C HIS A 372 21.79 -4.51 -2.59
N LEU A 373 20.58 -4.32 -3.13
CA LEU A 373 20.32 -4.49 -4.55
C LEU A 373 21.10 -3.48 -5.41
N ILE A 374 21.16 -2.21 -5.00
CA ILE A 374 21.97 -1.17 -5.67
C ILE A 374 23.44 -1.57 -5.70
N PHE A 375 23.98 -2.01 -4.57
CA PHE A 375 25.36 -2.45 -4.47
C PHE A 375 25.64 -3.65 -5.40
N SER A 376 24.77 -4.66 -5.36
CA SER A 376 24.87 -5.87 -6.20
C SER A 376 24.73 -5.58 -7.69
N VAL A 377 23.84 -4.67 -8.10
CA VAL A 377 23.69 -4.23 -9.49
C VAL A 377 24.91 -3.43 -9.95
N ARG A 378 25.45 -2.54 -9.10
CA ARG A 378 26.69 -1.81 -9.41
C ARG A 378 27.88 -2.75 -9.59
N ALA A 379 28.01 -3.75 -8.73
CA ALA A 379 29.03 -4.79 -8.86
C ALA A 379 28.88 -5.55 -10.18
N TYR A 380 27.65 -5.96 -10.53
CA TYR A 380 27.37 -6.59 -11.82
C TYR A 380 27.80 -5.73 -13.01
N TYR A 381 27.42 -4.45 -13.07
CA TYR A 381 27.79 -3.59 -14.20
C TYR A 381 29.30 -3.33 -14.28
N LYS A 382 29.98 -3.22 -13.13
CA LYS A 382 31.45 -3.07 -13.09
C LYS A 382 32.13 -4.30 -13.68
N GLU A 383 31.75 -5.49 -13.21
CA GLU A 383 32.33 -6.76 -13.67
C GLU A 383 31.92 -7.10 -15.10
N ALA A 384 30.65 -6.88 -15.48
CA ALA A 384 30.19 -7.09 -16.84
C ALA A 384 30.96 -6.22 -17.84
N ARG A 385 31.26 -4.97 -17.47
CA ARG A 385 32.10 -4.07 -18.28
C ARG A 385 33.52 -4.62 -18.44
N LEU A 386 34.15 -5.07 -17.36
CA LEU A 386 35.48 -5.68 -17.37
C LEU A 386 35.52 -6.96 -18.23
N VAL A 387 34.52 -7.83 -18.10
CA VAL A 387 34.40 -9.06 -18.88
C VAL A 387 34.09 -8.76 -20.35
N THR A 388 33.25 -7.77 -20.70
CA THR A 388 33.06 -7.39 -22.10
C THR A 388 34.32 -6.81 -22.74
N PHE A 389 35.14 -6.07 -21.98
CA PHE A 389 36.44 -5.60 -22.47
C PHE A 389 37.44 -6.75 -22.64
N ALA A 390 37.42 -7.75 -21.74
CA ALA A 390 38.29 -8.93 -21.82
C ALA A 390 37.83 -9.95 -22.88
N ALA A 391 36.51 -10.16 -23.03
CA ALA A 391 35.91 -11.13 -23.94
C ALA A 391 35.86 -10.66 -25.40
N ALA A 392 36.05 -9.37 -25.66
CA ALA A 392 36.29 -8.84 -27.01
C ALA A 392 37.47 -9.55 -27.70
N ASN A 393 38.34 -10.23 -26.94
CA ASN A 393 39.53 -10.88 -27.46
C ASN A 393 39.50 -12.42 -27.52
N ASP A 394 38.58 -13.18 -26.87
CA ASP A 394 38.81 -14.65 -26.80
C ASP A 394 37.64 -15.61 -26.47
N ARG A 395 36.37 -15.20 -26.29
CA ARG A 395 35.28 -16.17 -26.01
C ARG A 395 33.93 -15.87 -26.67
N PRO A 396 33.22 -16.90 -27.20
CA PRO A 396 31.84 -16.75 -27.62
C PRO A 396 30.96 -16.47 -26.41
N VAL A 397 30.37 -15.29 -26.40
CA VAL A 397 29.47 -14.82 -25.35
C VAL A 397 28.12 -15.52 -25.48
N ASP A 398 27.65 -16.22 -24.43
CA ASP A 398 26.28 -16.73 -24.35
C ASP A 398 25.29 -15.55 -24.27
N SER A 399 24.80 -15.15 -25.44
CA SER A 399 23.89 -14.02 -25.63
C SER A 399 22.57 -14.19 -24.87
N ALA A 400 22.11 -15.44 -24.68
CA ALA A 400 20.87 -15.75 -23.99
C ALA A 400 21.00 -15.57 -22.47
N LEU A 401 22.13 -15.96 -21.88
CA LEU A 401 22.43 -15.71 -20.48
C LEU A 401 22.62 -14.20 -20.21
N GLN A 402 23.34 -13.49 -21.08
CA GLN A 402 23.51 -12.04 -20.95
C GLN A 402 22.19 -11.27 -21.06
N GLY A 403 21.29 -11.68 -21.96
CA GLY A 403 19.97 -11.08 -22.10
C GLY A 403 19.14 -11.20 -20.81
N VAL A 404 19.20 -12.36 -20.15
CA VAL A 404 18.53 -12.56 -18.86
C VAL A 404 19.17 -11.70 -17.77
N LEU A 405 20.50 -11.69 -17.65
CA LEU A 405 21.19 -10.90 -16.62
C LEU A 405 20.94 -9.39 -16.78
N ARG A 406 20.91 -8.86 -18.01
CA ARG A 406 20.56 -7.45 -18.28
C ARG A 406 19.12 -7.13 -17.89
N ARG A 407 18.18 -8.04 -18.11
CA ARG A 407 16.79 -7.86 -17.67
C ARG A 407 16.71 -7.84 -16.14
N LEU A 408 17.31 -8.85 -15.50
CA LEU A 408 17.31 -8.95 -14.04
C LEU A 408 17.99 -7.73 -13.38
N SER A 409 19.07 -7.19 -13.96
CA SER A 409 19.73 -5.99 -13.42
C SER A 409 18.87 -4.73 -13.55
N ARG A 410 18.17 -4.55 -14.67
CA ARG A 410 17.21 -3.44 -14.85
C ARG A 410 16.03 -3.55 -13.88
N CYS A 411 15.48 -4.74 -13.73
CA CYS A 411 14.41 -5.00 -12.76
C CYS A 411 14.89 -4.78 -11.32
N ALA A 412 16.07 -5.26 -10.94
CA ALA A 412 16.65 -5.06 -9.61
C ALA A 412 16.94 -3.58 -9.30
N LEU A 413 17.39 -2.81 -10.30
CA LEU A 413 17.55 -1.35 -10.16
C LEU A 413 16.19 -0.65 -10.01
N GLY A 414 15.22 -0.98 -10.87
CA GLY A 414 13.86 -0.44 -10.80
C GLY A 414 13.21 -0.72 -9.45
N LEU A 415 13.35 -1.96 -8.97
CA LEU A 415 12.95 -2.41 -7.64
C LEU A 415 13.58 -1.56 -6.53
N SER A 416 14.87 -1.28 -6.63
CA SER A 416 15.56 -0.48 -5.61
C SER A 416 15.09 0.98 -5.62
N VAL A 417 14.89 1.57 -6.81
CA VAL A 417 14.39 2.94 -6.95
C VAL A 417 12.96 3.06 -6.43
N SER A 418 12.10 2.08 -6.70
CA SER A 418 10.73 2.09 -6.18
C SER A 418 10.66 2.03 -4.65
N MET A 419 11.56 1.26 -4.03
CA MET A 419 11.69 1.22 -2.56
C MET A 419 12.16 2.56 -1.98
N LEU A 420 13.07 3.25 -2.67
CA LEU A 420 13.51 4.59 -2.25
C LEU A 420 12.41 5.64 -2.40
N ILE A 421 11.56 5.55 -3.43
CA ILE A 421 10.39 6.42 -3.59
C ILE A 421 9.40 6.19 -2.43
N TYR A 422 9.17 4.92 -2.06
CA TYR A 422 8.35 4.58 -0.90
C TYR A 422 8.89 5.22 0.39
N VAL A 423 10.19 5.05 0.65
CA VAL A 423 10.87 5.62 1.82
C VAL A 423 10.82 7.15 1.80
N ALA A 424 10.98 7.79 0.64
CA ALA A 424 10.89 9.25 0.52
C ALA A 424 9.53 9.79 0.98
N GLY A 425 8.43 9.08 0.66
CA GLY A 425 7.11 9.38 1.19
C GLY A 425 7.08 9.33 2.72
N LEU A 426 7.55 8.24 3.32
CA LEU A 426 7.60 8.12 4.79
C LEU A 426 8.47 9.19 5.46
N VAL A 427 9.58 9.57 4.84
CA VAL A 427 10.44 10.65 5.36
C VAL A 427 9.71 11.99 5.35
N VAL A 428 8.93 12.30 4.31
CA VAL A 428 8.12 13.53 4.28
C VAL A 428 7.08 13.54 5.40
N MET A 429 6.41 12.40 5.65
CA MET A 429 5.46 12.26 6.78
C MET A 429 6.14 12.60 8.12
N ALA A 430 7.36 12.10 8.34
CA ALA A 430 8.09 12.29 9.59
C ALA A 430 8.72 13.68 9.74
N THR A 431 9.21 14.28 8.65
CA THR A 431 10.01 15.52 8.70
C THR A 431 9.22 16.79 8.43
N SER A 432 8.04 16.68 7.79
CA SER A 432 7.18 17.84 7.51
C SER A 432 5.70 17.54 7.80
N PRO A 433 5.33 17.33 9.09
CA PRO A 433 3.95 17.00 9.46
C PRO A 433 2.94 18.07 9.01
N ALA A 434 3.28 19.36 9.16
CA ALA A 434 2.41 20.46 8.74
C ALA A 434 2.10 20.44 7.23
N PHE A 435 3.07 20.05 6.41
CA PHE A 435 2.84 19.84 4.98
C PHE A 435 2.01 18.58 4.74
N PHE A 436 2.39 17.46 5.35
CA PHE A 436 1.70 16.17 5.21
C PHE A 436 0.21 16.25 5.53
N TYR A 437 -0.18 17.00 6.56
CA TYR A 437 -1.57 17.14 6.97
C TYR A 437 -2.41 18.09 6.09
N SER A 438 -1.81 18.77 5.12
CA SER A 438 -2.56 19.49 4.08
C SER A 438 -3.09 18.52 3.01
N PRO A 439 -4.22 18.80 2.32
CA PRO A 439 -4.71 17.93 1.25
C PRO A 439 -3.68 17.70 0.13
N THR A 440 -2.91 18.73 -0.22
CA THR A 440 -1.85 18.66 -1.22
C THR A 440 -0.70 17.77 -0.74
N GLY A 441 -0.20 18.01 0.48
CA GLY A 441 0.92 17.25 1.01
C GLY A 441 0.56 15.79 1.31
N TRP A 442 -0.65 15.53 1.80
CA TRP A 442 -1.17 14.18 1.97
C TRP A 442 -1.21 13.44 0.63
N THR A 443 -1.80 14.07 -0.40
CA THR A 443 -1.91 13.49 -1.74
C THR A 443 -0.54 13.15 -2.31
N LEU A 444 0.41 14.09 -2.25
CA LEU A 444 1.77 13.90 -2.78
C LEU A 444 2.52 12.81 -2.03
N THR A 445 2.44 12.84 -0.70
CA THR A 445 3.20 11.94 0.17
C THR A 445 2.72 10.50 0.02
N TRP A 446 1.40 10.28 0.06
CA TRP A 446 0.83 8.96 -0.22
C TRP A 446 1.05 8.54 -1.66
N SER A 447 1.07 9.47 -2.63
CA SER A 447 1.40 9.12 -4.02
C SER A 447 2.79 8.51 -4.11
N CYS A 448 3.79 9.03 -3.40
CA CYS A 448 5.11 8.42 -3.33
C CYS A 448 5.07 7.01 -2.74
N VAL A 449 4.40 6.83 -1.59
CA VAL A 449 4.30 5.53 -0.92
C VAL A 449 3.61 4.49 -1.83
N VAL A 450 2.41 4.82 -2.31
CA VAL A 450 1.60 3.94 -3.16
C VAL A 450 2.28 3.67 -4.50
N MET A 451 2.84 4.69 -5.15
CA MET A 451 3.53 4.48 -6.42
C MET A 451 4.80 3.65 -6.26
N GLY A 452 5.55 3.87 -5.19
CA GLY A 452 6.67 3.03 -4.82
C GLY A 452 6.24 1.57 -4.70
N ARG A 453 5.17 1.28 -3.96
CA ARG A 453 4.61 -0.06 -3.80
C ARG A 453 4.13 -0.67 -5.12
N ALA A 454 3.51 0.11 -6.01
CA ALA A 454 3.00 -0.35 -7.30
C ALA A 454 4.11 -0.66 -8.31
N LEU A 455 5.10 0.23 -8.42
CA LEU A 455 6.30 0.01 -9.26
C LEU A 455 7.08 -1.21 -8.82
N ASP A 456 7.22 -1.38 -7.51
CA ASP A 456 7.88 -2.51 -6.89
C ASP A 456 7.26 -3.85 -7.34
N SER A 457 5.92 -3.98 -7.29
CA SER A 457 5.20 -5.15 -7.84
C SER A 457 5.52 -5.40 -9.32
N ILE A 458 5.49 -4.36 -10.16
CA ILE A 458 5.80 -4.50 -11.59
C ILE A 458 7.20 -5.06 -11.79
N PHE A 459 8.21 -4.50 -11.13
CA PHE A 459 9.59 -4.93 -11.32
C PHE A 459 9.84 -6.35 -10.81
N ARG A 460 9.22 -6.75 -9.69
CA ARG A 460 9.24 -8.14 -9.19
C ARG A 460 8.67 -9.11 -10.21
N VAL A 461 7.50 -8.81 -10.78
CA VAL A 461 6.83 -9.69 -11.75
C VAL A 461 7.62 -9.78 -13.06
N LEU A 462 8.11 -8.64 -13.59
CA LEU A 462 8.92 -8.59 -14.81
C LEU A 462 10.25 -9.34 -14.68
N MET A 463 10.80 -9.41 -13.47
CA MET A 463 12.02 -10.19 -13.19
C MET A 463 11.84 -11.67 -13.61
N PHE A 464 10.65 -12.21 -13.37
CA PHE A 464 10.28 -13.60 -13.64
C PHE A 464 9.55 -13.80 -14.95
N MET A 465 9.54 -12.80 -15.84
CA MET A 465 8.94 -12.94 -17.16
C MET A 465 9.51 -14.17 -17.90
N PRO A 466 8.67 -15.12 -18.32
CA PRO A 466 9.10 -16.27 -19.09
C PRO A 466 9.66 -15.79 -20.44
N ARG A 467 10.68 -16.47 -20.97
CA ARG A 467 11.14 -16.23 -22.33
C ARG A 467 9.99 -16.52 -23.31
N LEU A 468 9.45 -15.49 -23.95
CA LEU A 468 8.51 -15.63 -25.05
C LEU A 468 9.35 -15.87 -26.31
N ILE A 469 9.42 -17.13 -26.76
CA ILE A 469 9.94 -17.41 -28.09
C ILE A 469 8.79 -17.08 -29.03
N TRP A 470 8.77 -15.84 -29.54
CA TRP A 470 7.96 -15.52 -30.70
C TRP A 470 8.58 -16.26 -31.88
N GLN A 471 7.97 -17.37 -32.28
CA GLN A 471 8.25 -17.94 -33.60
C GLN A 471 7.65 -16.97 -34.62
N SER A 472 8.50 -16.06 -35.12
CA SER A 472 8.17 -15.17 -36.22
C SER A 472 7.93 -15.99 -37.48
N GLY A 473 6.67 -16.33 -37.71
CA GLY A 473 6.19 -16.99 -38.93
C GLY A 473 5.38 -18.23 -38.65
N MET A 474 4.14 -18.09 -38.15
CA MET A 474 3.00 -18.91 -38.58
C MET A 474 1.67 -18.31 -38.07
N PRO A 475 0.58 -18.39 -38.85
CA PRO A 475 -0.71 -17.84 -38.49
C PRO A 475 -1.39 -18.65 -37.38
N THR A 476 -2.31 -17.96 -36.72
CA THR A 476 -3.14 -18.33 -35.56
C THR A 476 -3.73 -19.74 -35.59
N LYS A 477 -2.97 -20.77 -35.21
CA LYS A 477 -3.51 -22.02 -34.63
C LYS A 477 -2.55 -22.56 -33.57
N LEU A 478 -3.07 -22.70 -32.34
CA LEU A 478 -2.42 -23.45 -31.27
C LEU A 478 -2.08 -24.86 -31.78
N GLN A 479 -0.80 -25.17 -31.94
CA GLN A 479 -0.31 -26.54 -31.90
C GLN A 479 0.93 -26.62 -31.00
N LEU A 480 0.82 -27.46 -29.99
CA LEU A 480 1.93 -27.96 -29.17
C LEU A 480 2.89 -28.73 -30.09
N ILE A 481 4.15 -28.30 -30.18
CA ILE A 481 5.19 -29.07 -30.85
C ILE A 481 5.82 -30.01 -29.82
N SER A 482 5.43 -31.28 -29.91
CA SER A 482 6.19 -32.45 -29.45
C SER A 482 7.36 -32.66 -30.41
N ASN A 483 8.59 -32.69 -29.89
CA ASN A 483 9.76 -33.09 -30.65
C ASN A 483 9.77 -34.63 -30.76
N LYS A 484 9.33 -35.17 -31.89
CA LYS A 484 9.82 -36.46 -32.40
C LYS A 484 11.03 -36.20 -33.27
N SER A 485 12.24 -36.38 -32.74
CA SER A 485 13.42 -36.56 -33.58
C SER A 485 13.39 -37.97 -34.17
N GLY A 486 13.34 -38.03 -35.49
CA GLY A 486 13.18 -39.25 -36.26
C GLY A 486 14.33 -40.25 -36.10
N ASP A 487 13.92 -41.52 -35.98
CA ASP A 487 14.54 -42.64 -36.67
C ASP A 487 14.72 -42.27 -38.15
N ASN A 488 15.95 -42.25 -38.63
CA ASN A 488 16.33 -42.65 -39.99
C ASN A 488 17.85 -42.52 -40.16
N ASN A 489 18.56 -43.63 -39.94
CA ASN A 489 19.79 -43.95 -40.67
C ASN A 489 20.16 -45.43 -40.47
N ARG A 490 19.59 -46.29 -41.32
CA ARG A 490 20.14 -47.60 -41.67
C ARG A 490 20.26 -47.66 -43.18
N HIS A 491 21.48 -47.60 -43.71
CA HIS A 491 21.93 -48.39 -44.87
C HIS A 491 23.42 -48.19 -45.19
N TYR A 492 24.10 -49.32 -45.46
CA TYR A 492 25.48 -49.55 -45.93
C TYR A 492 26.62 -49.31 -44.91
N ALA A 493 27.58 -50.22 -44.66
CA ALA A 493 28.06 -51.36 -45.43
C ALA A 493 28.58 -52.50 -44.52
N SER A 494 28.17 -53.73 -44.84
CA SER A 494 28.83 -54.99 -44.46
C SER A 494 29.41 -55.59 -45.74
N GLY A 495 30.73 -55.78 -45.76
CA GLY A 495 31.47 -56.34 -46.88
C GLY A 495 32.68 -57.12 -46.37
N LYS A 496 32.41 -58.38 -46.02
CA LYS A 496 33.23 -59.61 -46.10
C LYS A 496 34.77 -59.49 -46.07
N SER A 497 35.33 -60.12 -45.03
CA SER A 497 36.57 -60.90 -45.08
C SER A 497 36.30 -62.32 -45.62
N GLN A 498 37.04 -62.75 -46.63
CA GLN A 498 37.35 -64.16 -46.95
C GLN A 498 38.45 -64.20 -48.03
N GLU A 499 39.72 -64.16 -47.62
CA GLU A 499 40.76 -65.20 -47.75
C GLU A 499 42.07 -64.69 -47.14
#